data_AF-A0A6M1YYU9-F1
#
_entry.id   AF-A0A6M1YYU9-F1
#
_cell.length_a   1.000
_cell.length_b   1.000
_cell.length_c   1.000
_cell.angle_alpha   90.00
_cell.angle_beta   90.00
_cell.angle_gamma   90.00
#
_symmetry.space_group_name_H-M   'P 1'
#
loop_
_entity.id
_entity.type
_entity.pdbx_description
1 polymer ?
#
loop_
_entity_poly.entity_id
_entity_poly.type
_entity_poly.pdbx_seq_one_letter_code
_entity_poly.pdbx_strand_id
1 'polypeptide(L)'
;MLSKRRLFLFTLLTLAILVVVHTAIPRKKAGFSLTKIRSPFVPSSKWKTPPPSPSEELIIREIFSQEFNYLGSGAQCYAFLSADGKYVLKFFRMKHLIPKTWLNYLPIPGLSDYRFRKIDKRVLRQEALFSSYKMAYEELKEETGLIFVHLNKSKDLDLEVNLNDRMRKRYTVNLDEFEFILQKKAQLVRDRIALLLQKGDPAGAIQAINALLQQVVEQSKKGFVDRDTGVSHNYGFVGDQVIHFDVGRIMRDEQAKDPSVYQRELLRVGKKLESWLEVLYPYLLPSLEEEINRMIDLPSS
;
A
#
# COMPACT_ATOMS: atom_id res chain seq x y z
N MET A 1 -14.66 4.47 -55.91
CA MET A 1 -13.62 3.59 -55.30
C MET A 1 -12.51 4.44 -54.74
N LEU A 2 -12.23 4.36 -53.44
CA LEU A 2 -11.05 5.00 -52.84
C LEU A 2 -9.79 4.38 -53.46
N SER A 3 -8.82 5.21 -53.87
CA SER A 3 -7.54 4.68 -54.36
C SER A 3 -6.87 3.87 -53.24
N LYS A 4 -6.16 2.80 -53.60
CA LYS A 4 -5.47 1.91 -52.64
C LYS A 4 -4.61 2.70 -51.64
N ARG A 5 -4.01 3.82 -52.07
CA ARG A 5 -3.25 4.75 -51.20
C ARG A 5 -4.11 5.45 -50.15
N ARG A 6 -5.31 5.94 -50.52
CA ARG A 6 -6.24 6.60 -49.57
C ARG A 6 -6.79 5.61 -48.56
N LEU A 7 -7.09 4.37 -48.99
CA LEU A 7 -7.53 3.31 -48.07
C LEU A 7 -6.42 2.94 -47.06
N PHE A 8 -5.19 2.78 -47.52
CA PHE A 8 -4.04 2.49 -46.65
C PHE A 8 -3.79 3.60 -45.61
N LEU A 9 -3.81 4.87 -46.02
CA LEU A 9 -3.65 6.02 -45.12
C LEU A 9 -4.79 6.10 -44.10
N PHE A 10 -6.03 5.82 -44.51
CA PHE A 10 -7.17 5.80 -43.61
C PHE A 10 -7.02 4.68 -42.56
N THR A 11 -6.59 3.48 -42.96
CA THR A 11 -6.31 2.39 -42.03
C THR A 11 -5.21 2.75 -41.03
N LEU A 12 -4.10 3.35 -41.49
CA LEU A 12 -3.02 3.80 -40.61
C LEU A 12 -3.47 4.87 -39.61
N LEU A 13 -4.24 5.86 -40.08
CA LEU A 13 -4.80 6.90 -39.23
C LEU A 13 -5.75 6.31 -38.18
N THR A 14 -6.59 5.36 -38.59
CA THR A 14 -7.53 4.68 -37.68
C THR A 14 -6.77 3.88 -36.61
N LEU A 15 -5.72 3.14 -37.01
CA LEU A 15 -4.86 2.41 -36.07
C LEU A 15 -4.15 3.37 -35.11
N ALA A 16 -3.63 4.49 -35.61
CA ALA A 16 -2.98 5.51 -34.79
C ALA A 16 -3.96 6.14 -33.79
N ILE A 17 -5.18 6.47 -34.21
CA ILE A 17 -6.24 6.97 -33.31
C ILE A 17 -6.58 5.92 -32.25
N LEU A 18 -6.74 4.64 -32.63
CA LEU A 18 -7.00 3.57 -31.67
C LEU A 18 -5.87 3.42 -30.66
N VAL A 19 -4.60 3.52 -31.08
CA VAL A 19 -3.44 3.50 -30.18
C VAL A 19 -3.44 4.73 -29.26
N VAL A 20 -3.72 5.93 -29.76
CA VAL A 20 -3.79 7.17 -28.96
C VAL A 20 -4.94 7.09 -27.95
N VAL A 21 -6.13 6.66 -28.36
CA VAL A 21 -7.29 6.48 -27.49
C VAL A 21 -6.99 5.43 -26.40
N HIS A 22 -6.39 4.30 -26.78
CA HIS A 22 -6.02 3.23 -25.86
C HIS A 22 -4.94 3.65 -24.85
N THR A 23 -4.02 4.53 -25.23
CA THR A 23 -2.91 4.95 -24.36
C THR A 23 -3.20 6.22 -23.56
N ALA A 24 -3.92 7.20 -24.12
CA ALA A 24 -4.18 8.49 -23.50
C ALA A 24 -5.29 8.46 -22.45
N ILE A 25 -6.39 7.72 -22.69
CA ILE A 25 -7.53 7.67 -21.76
C ILE A 25 -7.14 7.05 -20.41
N PRO A 26 -6.41 5.91 -20.35
CA PRO A 26 -5.96 5.36 -19.08
C PRO A 26 -5.00 6.29 -18.33
N ARG A 27 -4.13 7.03 -19.04
CA ARG A 27 -3.22 8.00 -18.41
C ARG A 27 -3.99 9.14 -17.73
N LYS A 28 -5.04 9.67 -18.37
CA LYS A 28 -5.90 10.72 -17.77
C LYS A 28 -6.62 10.25 -16.49
N LYS A 29 -7.08 9.01 -16.44
CA LYS A 29 -7.74 8.41 -15.25
C LYS A 29 -6.76 7.85 -14.20
N ALA A 30 -5.45 8.06 -14.37
CA ALA A 30 -4.40 7.35 -13.61
C ALA A 30 -4.60 5.80 -13.58
N GLY A 31 -5.28 5.29 -14.60
CA GLY A 31 -5.63 3.88 -14.75
C GLY A 31 -6.67 3.36 -13.77
N PHE A 32 -7.39 4.19 -13.01
CA PHE A 32 -8.49 3.77 -12.13
C PHE A 32 -9.81 3.49 -12.90
N SER A 33 -10.55 2.49 -12.44
CA SER A 33 -11.95 2.20 -12.78
C SER A 33 -12.52 1.21 -11.77
N LEU A 34 -13.84 1.22 -11.53
CA LEU A 34 -14.51 0.27 -10.63
C LEU A 34 -14.24 -1.20 -11.02
N THR A 35 -14.18 -1.49 -12.31
CA THR A 35 -13.86 -2.83 -12.83
C THR A 35 -12.46 -3.33 -12.45
N LYS A 36 -11.52 -2.45 -12.09
CA LYS A 36 -10.15 -2.82 -11.71
C LYS A 36 -9.98 -3.07 -10.22
N ILE A 37 -10.98 -2.71 -9.42
CA ILE A 37 -11.04 -2.97 -7.99
C ILE A 37 -12.05 -4.05 -7.63
N ARG A 38 -12.97 -4.39 -8.55
CA ARG A 38 -13.92 -5.51 -8.37
C ARG A 38 -13.21 -6.85 -8.58
N SER A 39 -13.29 -7.74 -7.60
CA SER A 39 -12.83 -9.12 -7.73
C SER A 39 -13.95 -10.07 -8.16
N PRO A 40 -13.65 -11.27 -8.67
CA PRO A 40 -14.57 -12.39 -8.76
C PRO A 40 -14.45 -13.34 -7.56
N PHE A 41 -13.75 -12.95 -6.49
CA PHE A 41 -13.48 -13.85 -5.37
C PHE A 41 -14.77 -14.19 -4.61
N VAL A 42 -14.84 -15.44 -4.17
CA VAL A 42 -15.88 -15.96 -3.30
C VAL A 42 -15.44 -15.75 -1.85
N PRO A 43 -16.33 -15.33 -0.93
CA PRO A 43 -15.99 -15.19 0.47
C PRO A 43 -15.40 -16.48 1.05
N SER A 44 -14.37 -16.35 1.87
CA SER A 44 -13.68 -17.48 2.50
C SER A 44 -13.42 -17.19 3.97
N SER A 45 -13.67 -18.16 4.86
CA SER A 45 -13.38 -18.03 6.30
C SER A 45 -11.92 -17.65 6.59
N LYS A 46 -10.98 -18.03 5.71
CA LYS A 46 -9.55 -17.67 5.76
C LYS A 46 -9.33 -16.16 5.82
N TRP A 47 -10.16 -15.37 5.14
CA TRP A 47 -10.02 -13.92 5.02
C TRP A 47 -10.95 -13.14 5.95
N LYS A 48 -11.64 -13.83 6.87
CA LYS A 48 -12.46 -13.16 7.88
C LYS A 48 -11.55 -12.47 8.89
N THR A 49 -11.73 -11.16 9.05
CA THR A 49 -11.06 -10.35 10.07
C THR A 49 -11.95 -10.21 11.32
N PRO A 50 -11.37 -9.88 12.48
CA PRO A 50 -12.16 -9.56 13.67
C PRO A 50 -13.12 -8.40 13.38
N PRO A 51 -14.40 -8.49 13.78
CA PRO A 51 -15.33 -7.39 13.62
C PRO A 51 -14.88 -6.20 14.48
N PRO A 52 -15.15 -4.95 14.06
CA PRO A 52 -14.92 -3.78 14.89
C PRO A 52 -15.80 -3.85 16.15
N SER A 53 -15.30 -3.30 17.26
CA SER A 53 -16.13 -3.05 18.44
C SER A 53 -17.22 -2.02 18.12
N PRO A 54 -18.30 -1.94 18.91
CA PRO A 54 -19.39 -0.98 18.64
C PRO A 54 -18.93 0.48 18.55
N SER A 55 -17.93 0.88 19.34
CA SER A 55 -17.35 2.23 19.27
C SER A 55 -16.52 2.44 17.99
N GLU A 56 -15.75 1.44 17.57
CA GLU A 56 -15.02 1.49 16.30
C GLU A 56 -15.97 1.51 15.11
N GLU A 57 -17.09 0.80 15.16
CA GLU A 57 -18.08 0.78 14.09
C GLU A 57 -18.69 2.18 13.88
N LEU A 58 -19.01 2.90 14.95
CA LEU A 58 -19.50 4.28 14.87
C LEU A 58 -18.46 5.20 14.19
N ILE A 59 -17.19 5.08 14.58
CA ILE A 59 -16.09 5.85 13.98
C ILE A 59 -15.94 5.49 12.49
N ILE A 60 -16.01 4.21 12.14
CA ILE A 60 -15.90 3.74 10.76
C ILE A 60 -17.04 4.31 9.90
N ARG A 61 -18.28 4.27 10.42
CA ARG A 61 -19.46 4.87 9.75
C ARG A 61 -19.29 6.37 9.55
N GLU A 62 -18.80 7.09 10.56
CA GLU A 62 -18.51 8.52 10.46
C GLU A 62 -17.45 8.79 9.37
N ILE A 63 -16.36 8.02 9.34
CA ILE A 63 -15.31 8.17 8.31
C ILE A 63 -15.88 7.94 6.91
N PHE A 64 -16.69 6.90 6.70
CA PHE A 64 -17.27 6.59 5.40
C PHE A 64 -18.40 7.53 4.95
N SER A 65 -18.99 8.30 5.86
CA SER A 65 -19.95 9.35 5.52
C SER A 65 -19.31 10.51 4.72
N GLN A 66 -17.98 10.63 4.78
CA GLN A 66 -17.22 11.65 4.07
C GLN A 66 -17.01 11.30 2.59
N GLU A 67 -16.69 12.32 1.78
CA GLU A 67 -16.20 12.10 0.42
C GLU A 67 -14.73 11.67 0.43
N PHE A 68 -14.37 10.80 -0.52
CA PHE A 68 -13.01 10.29 -0.71
C PHE A 68 -12.47 10.67 -2.09
N ASN A 69 -11.39 11.44 -2.12
CA ASN A 69 -10.78 11.97 -3.33
C ASN A 69 -9.57 11.14 -3.73
N TYR A 70 -9.42 10.84 -5.02
CA TYR A 70 -8.30 10.06 -5.53
C TYR A 70 -6.95 10.68 -5.14
N LEU A 71 -6.17 9.93 -4.35
CA LEU A 71 -4.86 10.34 -3.87
C LEU A 71 -3.76 9.84 -4.80
N GLY A 72 -3.85 8.59 -5.25
CA GLY A 72 -2.82 7.98 -6.07
C GLY A 72 -3.01 6.48 -6.27
N SER A 73 -2.01 5.84 -6.86
CA SER A 73 -1.98 4.38 -6.98
C SER A 73 -0.58 3.83 -6.90
N GLY A 74 -0.40 2.77 -6.14
CA GLY A 74 0.82 1.98 -6.08
C GLY A 74 0.75 0.73 -6.95
N ALA A 75 1.68 -0.20 -6.71
CA ALA A 75 1.66 -1.51 -7.35
C ALA A 75 0.44 -2.34 -6.93
N GLN A 76 0.02 -2.23 -5.67
CA GLN A 76 -0.99 -3.10 -5.06
C GLN A 76 -2.37 -2.44 -4.94
N CYS A 77 -2.47 -1.13 -4.69
CA CYS A 77 -3.74 -0.48 -4.40
C CYS A 77 -3.96 0.84 -5.18
N TYR A 78 -5.23 1.22 -5.32
CA TYR A 78 -5.66 2.61 -5.57
C TYR A 78 -6.01 3.24 -4.22
N ALA A 79 -5.52 4.44 -3.94
CA ALA A 79 -5.71 5.14 -2.67
C ALA A 79 -6.58 6.38 -2.86
N PHE A 80 -7.47 6.61 -1.91
CA PHE A 80 -8.35 7.76 -1.85
C PHE A 80 -8.24 8.40 -0.46
N LEU A 81 -8.16 9.73 -0.43
CA LEU A 81 -8.01 10.56 0.75
C LEU A 81 -9.38 11.07 1.19
N SER A 82 -9.73 10.91 2.47
CA SER A 82 -10.95 11.48 3.06
C SER A 82 -10.96 13.01 2.93
N ALA A 83 -12.16 13.61 2.97
CA ALA A 83 -12.35 15.05 2.86
C ALA A 83 -11.62 15.83 3.96
N ASP A 84 -11.58 15.32 5.19
CA ASP A 84 -10.83 15.89 6.31
C ASP A 84 -9.31 15.70 6.22
N GLY A 85 -8.84 14.94 5.23
CA GLY A 85 -7.42 14.68 4.99
C GLY A 85 -6.77 13.75 6.02
N LYS A 86 -7.52 13.07 6.88
CA LYS A 86 -6.99 12.23 7.99
C LYS A 86 -6.93 10.73 7.67
N TYR A 87 -7.67 10.27 6.68
CA TYR A 87 -7.85 8.84 6.40
C TYR A 87 -7.57 8.51 4.93
N VAL A 88 -7.08 7.29 4.71
CA VAL A 88 -6.84 6.74 3.37
C VAL A 88 -7.64 5.45 3.21
N LEU A 89 -8.55 5.46 2.25
CA LEU A 89 -9.24 4.28 1.76
C LEU A 89 -8.45 3.69 0.60
N LYS A 90 -8.04 2.41 0.70
CA LYS A 90 -7.31 1.73 -0.36
C LYS A 90 -8.09 0.53 -0.89
N PHE A 91 -8.25 0.47 -2.22
CA PHE A 91 -8.82 -0.66 -2.92
C PHE A 91 -7.74 -1.45 -3.66
N PHE A 92 -7.78 -2.79 -3.59
CA PHE A 92 -6.78 -3.62 -4.24
C PHE A 92 -6.88 -3.57 -5.77
N ARG A 93 -5.72 -3.62 -6.44
CA ARG A 93 -5.59 -3.64 -7.90
C ARG A 93 -5.74 -5.07 -8.40
N MET A 94 -6.96 -5.44 -8.74
CA MET A 94 -7.30 -6.81 -9.10
C MET A 94 -6.61 -7.32 -10.36
N LYS A 95 -6.16 -6.42 -11.25
CA LYS A 95 -5.41 -6.79 -12.47
C LYS A 95 -4.14 -7.61 -12.19
N HIS A 96 -3.58 -7.55 -10.99
CA HIS A 96 -2.39 -8.29 -10.58
C HIS A 96 -2.69 -9.56 -9.78
N LEU A 97 -3.94 -9.73 -9.35
CA LEU A 97 -4.42 -10.82 -8.49
C LEU A 97 -5.33 -11.80 -9.26
N ILE A 98 -6.10 -11.32 -10.24
CA ILE A 98 -7.02 -12.16 -11.01
C ILE A 98 -6.29 -12.80 -12.20
N PRO A 99 -6.38 -14.12 -12.40
CA PRO A 99 -5.99 -14.79 -13.64
C PRO A 99 -6.63 -14.19 -14.90
N LYS A 100 -5.86 -14.06 -15.99
CA LYS A 100 -6.42 -13.62 -17.28
C LYS A 100 -7.18 -14.79 -17.92
N THR A 101 -8.48 -14.89 -17.68
CA THR A 101 -9.34 -15.98 -18.16
C THR A 101 -9.33 -16.15 -19.68
N TRP A 102 -9.08 -15.09 -20.45
CA TRP A 102 -9.00 -15.20 -21.91
C TRP A 102 -7.86 -16.10 -22.40
N LEU A 103 -6.81 -16.31 -21.59
CA LEU A 103 -5.76 -17.27 -21.89
C LEU A 103 -6.29 -18.71 -21.98
N ASN A 104 -7.50 -18.98 -21.51
CA ASN A 104 -8.14 -20.28 -21.62
C ASN A 104 -8.67 -20.59 -23.03
N TYR A 105 -8.83 -19.58 -23.89
CA TYR A 105 -9.37 -19.75 -25.25
C TYR A 105 -8.27 -19.85 -26.33
N LEU A 106 -6.99 -19.83 -25.95
CA LEU A 106 -5.87 -19.99 -26.89
C LEU A 106 -5.34 -21.42 -26.87
N PRO A 107 -5.58 -22.25 -27.91
CA PRO A 107 -5.14 -23.64 -27.96
C PRO A 107 -3.68 -23.74 -28.43
N ILE A 108 -2.74 -23.11 -27.71
CA ILE A 108 -1.31 -23.16 -28.05
C ILE A 108 -0.63 -24.29 -27.26
N PRO A 109 -0.07 -25.32 -27.93
CA PRO A 109 0.69 -26.39 -27.28
C PRO A 109 1.85 -25.84 -26.44
N GLY A 110 2.05 -26.35 -25.23
CA GLY A 110 3.11 -25.87 -24.30
C GLY A 110 2.79 -24.56 -23.54
N LEU A 111 1.70 -23.86 -23.91
CA LEU A 111 1.26 -22.67 -23.18
C LEU A 111 0.48 -23.03 -21.90
N SER A 112 0.02 -24.28 -21.76
CA SER A 112 -0.69 -24.79 -20.57
C SER A 112 0.14 -24.59 -19.30
N ASP A 113 1.40 -25.02 -19.31
CA ASP A 113 2.26 -25.00 -18.13
C ASP A 113 2.65 -23.57 -17.77
N TYR A 114 2.94 -22.74 -18.77
CA TYR A 114 3.12 -21.31 -18.59
C TYR A 114 1.89 -20.66 -17.95
N ARG A 115 0.69 -21.01 -18.43
CA ARG A 115 -0.58 -20.50 -17.92
C ARG A 115 -0.79 -20.92 -16.47
N PHE A 116 -0.67 -22.21 -16.14
CA PHE A 116 -0.82 -22.70 -14.77
C PHE A 116 0.15 -22.00 -13.83
N ARG A 117 1.44 -21.91 -14.19
CA ARG A 117 2.43 -21.14 -13.42
C ARG A 117 2.05 -19.66 -13.23
N LYS A 118 1.41 -19.02 -14.20
CA LYS A 118 0.94 -17.63 -14.09
C LYS A 118 -0.29 -17.50 -13.19
N ILE A 119 -1.18 -18.50 -13.18
CA ILE A 119 -2.32 -18.59 -12.28
C ILE A 119 -1.81 -18.78 -10.86
N ASP A 120 -0.96 -19.77 -10.62
CA ASP A 120 -0.40 -20.09 -9.30
C ASP A 120 0.34 -18.89 -8.72
N LYS A 121 1.18 -18.21 -9.51
CA LYS A 121 1.86 -16.98 -9.07
C LYS A 121 0.90 -15.86 -8.65
N ARG A 122 -0.30 -15.79 -9.24
CA ARG A 122 -1.30 -14.78 -8.88
C ARG A 122 -2.06 -15.16 -7.63
N VAL A 123 -2.40 -16.44 -7.48
CA VAL A 123 -2.98 -17.00 -6.25
C VAL A 123 -2.03 -16.77 -5.09
N LEU A 124 -0.77 -17.21 -5.20
CA LEU A 124 0.24 -17.00 -4.16
C LEU A 124 0.44 -15.52 -3.82
N ARG A 125 0.37 -14.62 -4.82
CA ARG A 125 0.44 -13.17 -4.59
C ARG A 125 -0.77 -12.64 -3.83
N GLN A 126 -1.98 -13.09 -4.18
CA GLN A 126 -3.19 -12.73 -3.45
C GLN A 126 -3.10 -13.22 -2.02
N GLU A 127 -2.70 -14.48 -1.82
CA GLU A 127 -2.57 -15.06 -0.50
C GLU A 127 -1.56 -14.30 0.36
N ALA A 128 -0.36 -14.04 -0.18
CA ALA A 128 0.66 -13.28 0.54
C ALA A 128 0.14 -11.88 0.92
N LEU A 129 -0.54 -11.19 0.00
CA LEU A 129 -1.07 -9.85 0.25
C LEU A 129 -2.17 -9.84 1.31
N PHE A 130 -3.17 -10.72 1.17
CA PHE A 130 -4.31 -10.76 2.09
C PHE A 130 -3.89 -11.26 3.48
N SER A 131 -3.03 -12.27 3.55
CA SER A 131 -2.47 -12.73 4.82
C SER A 131 -1.70 -11.64 5.54
N SER A 132 -0.92 -10.84 4.81
CA SER A 132 -0.15 -9.73 5.37
C SER A 132 -1.06 -8.64 5.99
N TYR A 133 -2.09 -8.20 5.27
CA TYR A 133 -3.07 -7.24 5.80
C TYR A 133 -3.89 -7.80 6.96
N LYS A 134 -4.31 -9.07 6.89
CA LYS A 134 -5.04 -9.72 7.98
C LYS A 134 -4.22 -9.78 9.26
N MET A 135 -3.00 -10.29 9.16
CA MET A 135 -2.04 -10.38 10.27
C MET A 135 -1.76 -9.01 10.89
N ALA A 136 -1.47 -8.01 10.06
CA ALA A 136 -1.20 -6.67 10.56
C ALA A 136 -2.42 -6.04 11.24
N TYR A 137 -3.63 -6.31 10.75
CA TYR A 137 -4.84 -5.83 11.39
C TYR A 137 -5.09 -6.53 12.74
N GLU A 138 -4.78 -7.82 12.84
CA GLU A 138 -4.97 -8.61 14.06
C GLU A 138 -3.93 -8.28 15.14
N GLU A 139 -2.71 -7.91 14.75
CA GLU A 139 -1.57 -7.90 15.69
C GLU A 139 -0.70 -6.63 15.65
N LEU A 140 -0.82 -5.82 14.60
CA LEU A 140 -0.03 -4.61 14.38
C LEU A 140 -0.91 -3.38 14.06
N LYS A 141 -2.12 -3.36 14.61
CA LYS A 141 -3.15 -2.37 14.24
C LYS A 141 -2.66 -0.94 14.47
N GLU A 142 -2.03 -0.67 15.61
CA GLU A 142 -1.51 0.65 15.96
C GLU A 142 -0.25 0.99 15.16
N GLU A 143 0.67 0.03 14.99
CA GLU A 143 1.93 0.17 14.27
C GLU A 143 1.74 0.43 12.79
N THR A 144 0.61 -0.01 12.22
CA THR A 144 0.30 0.14 10.80
C THR A 144 -0.77 1.21 10.54
N GLY A 145 -1.40 1.72 11.60
CA GLY A 145 -2.50 2.67 11.51
C GLY A 145 -3.74 2.11 10.80
N LEU A 146 -3.89 0.78 10.72
CA LEU A 146 -5.06 0.15 10.11
C LEU A 146 -6.28 0.38 11.00
N ILE A 147 -7.37 0.85 10.41
CA ILE A 147 -8.64 1.11 11.12
C ILE A 147 -9.62 -0.01 10.85
N PHE A 148 -9.70 -0.42 9.58
CA PHE A 148 -10.60 -1.48 9.15
C PHE A 148 -10.00 -2.23 7.95
N VAL A 149 -10.14 -3.54 7.93
CA VAL A 149 -9.66 -4.41 6.85
C VAL A 149 -10.78 -5.34 6.42
N HIS A 150 -11.21 -5.19 5.18
CA HIS A 150 -12.33 -5.92 4.61
C HIS A 150 -11.84 -6.72 3.39
N LEU A 151 -11.56 -8.01 3.61
CA LEU A 151 -10.99 -8.91 2.59
C LEU A 151 -12.01 -9.92 2.04
N ASN A 152 -13.22 -9.91 2.58
CA ASN A 152 -14.33 -10.77 2.17
C ASN A 152 -15.53 -9.90 1.89
N LYS A 153 -16.07 -10.01 0.68
CA LYS A 153 -17.38 -9.44 0.37
C LYS A 153 -18.45 -9.97 1.32
N SER A 154 -19.38 -9.11 1.65
CA SER A 154 -20.41 -9.36 2.67
C SER A 154 -21.78 -8.89 2.18
N LYS A 155 -22.79 -8.92 3.05
CA LYS A 155 -24.09 -8.26 2.81
C LYS A 155 -24.57 -7.45 4.02
N ASP A 156 -23.76 -7.43 5.06
CA ASP A 156 -24.06 -7.01 6.42
C ASP A 156 -23.21 -5.81 6.84
N LEU A 157 -22.29 -5.35 5.99
CA LEU A 157 -21.54 -4.12 6.27
C LEU A 157 -22.46 -2.91 6.17
N ASP A 158 -23.30 -2.87 5.13
CA ASP A 158 -24.27 -1.79 4.86
C ASP A 158 -23.59 -0.41 4.89
N LEU A 159 -22.51 -0.30 4.12
CA LEU A 159 -21.73 0.92 3.96
C LEU A 159 -21.62 1.28 2.49
N GLU A 160 -21.93 2.54 2.19
CA GLU A 160 -21.62 3.16 0.91
C GLU A 160 -20.56 4.25 1.08
N VAL A 161 -19.75 4.44 0.05
CA VAL A 161 -18.76 5.52 0.02
C VAL A 161 -18.84 6.30 -1.28
N ASN A 162 -18.68 7.62 -1.17
CA ASN A 162 -18.60 8.51 -2.31
C ASN A 162 -17.13 8.73 -2.71
N LEU A 163 -16.75 8.21 -3.88
CA LEU A 163 -15.40 8.34 -4.44
C LEU A 163 -15.37 9.37 -5.56
N ASN A 164 -14.39 10.26 -5.55
CA ASN A 164 -14.06 11.14 -6.67
C ASN A 164 -12.75 10.66 -7.31
N ASP A 165 -12.77 10.31 -8.61
CA ASP A 165 -11.54 9.93 -9.32
C ASP A 165 -10.64 11.15 -9.61
N ARG A 166 -9.48 10.90 -10.24
CA ARG A 166 -8.53 11.97 -10.63
C ARG A 166 -9.15 13.06 -11.52
N MET A 167 -10.20 12.73 -12.27
CA MET A 167 -10.91 13.65 -13.13
C MET A 167 -12.14 14.26 -12.43
N ARG A 168 -12.25 14.11 -11.10
CA ARG A 168 -13.40 14.52 -10.28
C ARG A 168 -14.73 13.88 -10.68
N LYS A 169 -14.69 12.75 -11.39
CA LYS A 169 -15.91 11.98 -11.62
C LYS A 169 -16.28 11.27 -10.31
N ARG A 170 -17.54 11.44 -9.90
CA ARG A 170 -18.11 10.84 -8.70
C ARG A 170 -18.61 9.41 -8.95
N TYR A 171 -18.42 8.54 -7.97
CA TYR A 171 -18.95 7.18 -7.90
C TYR A 171 -19.48 6.94 -6.49
N THR A 172 -20.67 6.37 -6.38
CA THR A 172 -21.15 5.80 -5.12
C THR A 172 -20.88 4.30 -5.18
N VAL A 173 -20.21 3.78 -4.16
CA VAL A 173 -19.72 2.41 -4.12
C VAL A 173 -20.25 1.73 -2.87
N ASN A 174 -21.02 0.66 -3.05
CA ASN A 174 -21.37 -0.26 -1.98
C ASN A 174 -20.12 -1.07 -1.58
N LEU A 175 -19.66 -0.91 -0.35
CA LEU A 175 -18.44 -1.52 0.16
C LEU A 175 -18.55 -3.03 0.38
N ASP A 176 -19.75 -3.58 0.54
CA ASP A 176 -19.99 -5.03 0.62
C ASP A 176 -19.49 -5.79 -0.63
N GLU A 177 -19.35 -5.11 -1.77
CA GLU A 177 -18.95 -5.73 -3.04
C GLU A 177 -17.44 -5.75 -3.31
N PHE A 178 -16.59 -5.16 -2.46
CA PHE A 178 -15.18 -4.92 -2.77
C PHE A 178 -14.26 -5.29 -1.62
N GLU A 179 -13.06 -5.75 -1.90
CA GLU A 179 -12.00 -5.86 -0.90
C GLU A 179 -11.25 -4.53 -0.76
N PHE A 180 -11.13 -4.03 0.46
CA PHE A 180 -10.52 -2.74 0.76
C PHE A 180 -9.91 -2.68 2.15
N ILE A 181 -9.14 -1.62 2.39
CA ILE A 181 -8.65 -1.25 3.72
C ILE A 181 -8.91 0.22 4.00
N LEU A 182 -9.15 0.54 5.25
CA LEU A 182 -9.19 1.90 5.79
C LEU A 182 -8.02 2.08 6.75
N GLN A 183 -7.27 3.16 6.57
CA GLN A 183 -6.04 3.41 7.31
C GLN A 183 -5.90 4.89 7.67
N LYS A 184 -5.24 5.21 8.78
CA LYS A 184 -4.83 6.58 9.11
C LYS A 184 -3.87 7.11 8.02
N LYS A 185 -3.98 8.39 7.66
CA LYS A 185 -3.04 9.04 6.74
C LYS A 185 -1.78 9.43 7.49
N ALA A 186 -0.63 8.93 7.05
CA ALA A 186 0.67 9.32 7.57
C ALA A 186 1.30 10.46 6.76
N GLN A 187 2.05 11.33 7.43
CA GLN A 187 3.05 12.20 6.81
C GLN A 187 4.33 11.39 6.61
N LEU A 188 4.91 11.34 5.41
CA LEU A 188 6.13 10.55 5.17
C LEU A 188 7.27 10.98 6.10
N VAL A 189 8.10 10.03 6.55
CA VAL A 189 9.23 10.30 7.45
C VAL A 189 10.15 11.38 6.87
N ARG A 190 10.50 11.29 5.58
CA ARG A 190 11.37 12.27 4.92
C ARG A 190 10.77 13.68 4.92
N ASP A 191 9.47 13.77 4.67
CA ASP A 191 8.75 15.06 4.64
C ASP A 191 8.69 15.66 6.05
N ARG A 192 8.50 14.83 7.08
CA ARG A 192 8.51 15.27 8.49
C ARG A 192 9.88 15.80 8.89
N ILE A 193 10.95 15.05 8.62
CA ILE A 193 12.33 15.45 8.92
C ILE A 193 12.67 16.75 8.19
N ALA A 194 12.42 16.83 6.87
CA ALA A 194 12.70 18.03 6.09
C ALA A 194 11.94 19.26 6.62
N LEU A 195 10.67 19.09 7.01
CA LEU A 195 9.86 20.16 7.59
C LEU A 195 10.41 20.66 8.93
N LEU A 196 10.89 19.76 9.80
CA LEU A 196 11.49 20.13 11.09
C LEU A 196 12.79 20.92 10.89
N LEU A 197 13.65 20.46 9.97
CA LEU A 197 14.88 21.16 9.63
C LEU A 197 14.63 22.52 8.99
N GLN A 198 13.64 22.63 8.10
CA GLN A 198 13.24 23.91 7.51
C GLN A 198 12.75 24.91 8.59
N LYS A 199 12.16 24.41 9.67
CA LYS A 199 11.72 25.21 10.82
C LYS A 199 12.83 25.53 11.83
N GLY A 200 14.06 25.08 11.58
CA GLY A 200 15.19 25.28 12.51
C GLY A 200 15.13 24.38 13.74
N ASP A 201 14.47 23.22 13.65
CA ASP A 201 14.36 22.24 14.73
C ASP A 201 15.14 20.94 14.42
N PRO A 202 16.48 20.96 14.52
CA PRO A 202 17.30 19.77 14.33
C PRO A 202 17.09 18.71 15.43
N ALA A 203 16.74 19.13 16.65
CA ALA A 203 16.47 18.21 17.75
C ALA A 203 15.23 17.36 17.47
N GLY A 204 14.14 17.97 17.00
CA GLY A 204 12.94 17.26 16.58
C GLY A 204 13.20 16.33 15.40
N ALA A 205 14.07 16.72 14.45
CA ALA A 205 14.46 15.86 13.34
C ALA A 205 15.19 14.59 13.82
N ILE A 206 16.09 14.72 14.79
CA ILE A 206 16.77 13.58 15.43
C ILE A 206 15.75 12.70 16.16
N GLN A 207 14.83 13.29 16.92
CA GLN A 207 13.75 12.53 17.59
C GLN A 207 12.90 11.74 16.59
N ALA A 208 12.60 12.31 15.42
CA ALA A 208 11.86 11.62 14.36
C ALA A 208 12.64 10.44 13.77
N ILE A 209 13.97 10.57 13.62
CA ILE A 209 14.84 9.46 13.20
C ILE A 209 14.82 8.35 14.26
N ASN A 210 14.99 8.70 15.53
CA ASN A 210 15.02 7.75 16.63
C ASN A 210 13.69 6.98 16.74
N ALA A 211 12.56 7.68 16.63
CA ALA A 211 11.23 7.07 16.65
C ALA A 211 11.03 6.08 15.50
N LEU A 212 11.58 6.36 14.31
CA LEU A 212 11.54 5.43 13.18
C LEU A 212 12.38 4.18 13.46
N LEU A 213 13.61 4.34 13.95
CA LEU A 213 14.49 3.21 14.25
C LEU A 213 13.88 2.32 15.35
N GLN A 214 13.32 2.95 16.40
CA GLN A 214 12.60 2.25 17.45
C GLN A 214 11.40 1.47 16.91
N GLN A 215 10.61 2.06 16.02
CA GLN A 215 9.47 1.39 15.39
C GLN A 215 9.88 0.13 14.61
N VAL A 216 11.06 0.11 14.00
CA VAL A 216 11.60 -1.08 13.31
C VAL A 216 11.95 -2.17 14.32
N VAL A 217 12.67 -1.82 15.39
CA VAL A 217 13.05 -2.76 16.45
C VAL A 217 11.82 -3.34 17.13
N GLU A 218 10.82 -2.53 17.46
CA GLU A 218 9.58 -2.98 18.10
C GLU A 218 8.81 -3.98 17.22
N GLN A 219 8.71 -3.74 15.91
CA GLN A 219 8.11 -4.70 14.98
C GLN A 219 8.87 -6.03 14.94
N SER A 220 10.21 -5.98 14.89
CA SER A 220 11.03 -7.20 14.88
C SER A 220 10.94 -7.97 16.19
N LYS A 221 10.93 -7.28 17.35
CA LYS A 221 10.69 -7.91 18.67
C LYS A 221 9.32 -8.58 18.78
N LYS A 222 8.33 -8.13 18.01
CA LYS A 222 7.03 -8.80 17.89
C LYS A 222 7.05 -10.01 16.93
N GLY A 223 8.16 -10.26 16.25
CA GLY A 223 8.32 -11.35 15.29
C GLY A 223 7.87 -10.97 13.88
N PHE A 224 7.98 -9.70 13.50
CA PHE A 224 7.59 -9.23 12.17
C PHE A 224 8.76 -8.59 11.42
N VAL A 225 8.84 -8.87 10.13
CA VAL A 225 9.83 -8.30 9.21
C VAL A 225 9.16 -7.71 7.99
N ASP A 226 9.70 -6.59 7.50
CA ASP A 226 9.39 -6.07 6.17
C ASP A 226 10.38 -6.65 5.17
N ARG A 227 9.85 -7.27 4.09
CA ARG A 227 10.68 -7.69 2.96
C ARG A 227 10.97 -6.56 1.98
N ASP A 228 10.36 -5.40 2.15
CA ASP A 228 10.76 -4.17 1.50
C ASP A 228 11.69 -3.37 2.41
N THR A 229 12.72 -2.75 1.84
CA THR A 229 13.62 -1.86 2.61
C THR A 229 13.30 -0.39 2.32
N GLY A 230 12.05 -0.14 1.92
CA GLY A 230 11.53 1.13 1.44
C GLY A 230 11.25 2.15 2.53
N VAL A 231 12.21 2.41 3.44
CA VAL A 231 12.02 3.28 4.63
C VAL A 231 11.32 4.60 4.29
N SER A 232 11.79 5.25 3.23
CA SER A 232 11.32 6.55 2.75
C SER A 232 9.86 6.63 2.30
N HIS A 233 9.24 5.51 1.97
CA HIS A 233 7.89 5.46 1.40
C HIS A 233 6.96 4.47 2.09
N ASN A 234 7.47 3.68 3.06
CA ASN A 234 6.68 2.73 3.83
C ASN A 234 6.33 3.25 5.22
N TYR A 235 7.12 4.20 5.75
CA TYR A 235 6.96 4.74 7.08
C TYR A 235 6.53 6.20 7.05
N GLY A 236 5.72 6.58 8.05
CA GLY A 236 5.27 7.95 8.23
C GLY A 236 4.74 8.21 9.63
N PHE A 237 4.42 9.46 9.90
CA PHE A 237 3.92 9.93 11.18
C PHE A 237 2.42 10.17 11.15
N VAL A 238 1.72 9.71 12.20
CA VAL A 238 0.37 10.14 12.55
C VAL A 238 0.45 10.85 13.89
N GLY A 239 0.36 12.19 13.86
CA GLY A 239 0.78 12.99 15.01
C GLY A 239 2.28 12.79 15.25
N ASP A 240 2.64 12.31 16.44
CA ASP A 240 4.03 12.03 16.82
C ASP A 240 4.37 10.53 16.78
N GLN A 241 3.40 9.67 16.47
CA GLN A 241 3.62 8.23 16.36
C GLN A 241 4.10 7.85 14.95
N VAL A 242 5.16 7.06 14.86
CA VAL A 242 5.59 6.44 13.59
C VAL A 242 4.72 5.20 13.32
N ILE A 243 4.22 5.11 12.09
CA ILE A 243 3.53 3.93 11.59
C ILE A 243 4.19 3.41 10.31
N HIS A 244 4.13 2.09 10.14
CA HIS A 244 4.50 1.37 8.94
C HIS A 244 3.23 1.12 8.11
N PHE A 245 2.92 2.04 7.20
CA PHE A 245 1.63 2.05 6.51
C PHE A 245 1.60 1.21 5.22
N ASP A 246 2.75 0.82 4.65
CA ASP A 246 2.80 -0.11 3.50
C ASP A 246 2.91 -1.57 3.97
N VAL A 247 1.77 -2.11 4.38
CA VAL A 247 1.69 -3.42 5.03
C VAL A 247 1.95 -4.58 4.07
N GLY A 248 1.81 -4.41 2.75
CA GLY A 248 1.63 -5.52 1.82
C GLY A 248 2.80 -6.50 1.64
N ARG A 249 3.88 -6.34 2.41
CA ARG A 249 5.07 -7.21 2.47
C ARG A 249 5.52 -7.55 3.89
N ILE A 250 4.75 -7.15 4.91
CA ILE A 250 4.98 -7.57 6.30
C ILE A 250 4.71 -9.07 6.40
N MET A 251 5.61 -9.77 7.08
CA MET A 251 5.41 -11.18 7.39
C MET A 251 5.83 -11.49 8.82
N ARG A 252 5.24 -12.54 9.37
CA ARG A 252 5.72 -13.18 10.58
C ARG A 252 7.01 -13.93 10.30
N ASP A 253 7.99 -13.67 11.13
CA ASP A 253 9.24 -14.39 11.23
C ASP A 253 9.68 -14.39 12.69
N GLU A 254 9.51 -15.52 13.39
CA GLU A 254 9.88 -15.61 14.81
C GLU A 254 11.39 -15.44 15.02
N GLN A 255 12.21 -15.68 13.99
CA GLN A 255 13.65 -15.40 14.06
C GLN A 255 13.92 -13.90 14.15
N ALA A 256 12.99 -13.03 13.73
CA ALA A 256 13.13 -11.59 13.84
C ALA A 256 13.29 -11.10 15.28
N LYS A 257 12.86 -11.90 16.25
CA LYS A 257 13.01 -11.62 17.68
C LYS A 257 14.46 -11.77 18.16
N ASP A 258 15.28 -12.52 17.42
CA ASP A 258 16.70 -12.67 17.72
C ASP A 258 17.42 -11.32 17.56
N PRO A 259 18.19 -10.87 18.57
CA PRO A 259 18.98 -9.64 18.51
C PRO A 259 19.82 -9.49 17.26
N SER A 260 20.50 -10.54 16.85
CA SER A 260 21.32 -10.51 15.64
C SER A 260 20.51 -10.28 14.37
N VAL A 261 19.23 -10.66 14.36
CA VAL A 261 18.33 -10.50 13.20
C VAL A 261 17.78 -9.09 13.15
N TYR A 262 17.20 -8.58 14.23
CA TYR A 262 16.66 -7.22 14.21
C TYR A 262 17.74 -6.14 14.13
N GLN A 263 18.95 -6.38 14.65
CA GLN A 263 20.10 -5.49 14.44
C GLN A 263 20.46 -5.40 12.95
N ARG A 264 20.37 -6.50 12.19
CA ARG A 264 20.58 -6.46 10.73
C ARG A 264 19.51 -5.66 10.01
N GLU A 265 18.24 -5.76 10.43
CA GLU A 265 17.17 -4.93 9.86
C GLU A 265 17.36 -3.45 10.20
N LEU A 266 17.72 -3.15 11.44
CA LEU A 266 18.06 -1.80 11.88
C LEU A 266 19.18 -1.19 11.02
N LEU A 267 20.27 -1.93 10.79
CA LEU A 267 21.38 -1.50 9.94
C LEU A 267 20.94 -1.29 8.48
N ARG A 268 20.06 -2.13 7.94
CA ARG A 268 19.52 -1.94 6.58
C ARG A 268 18.70 -0.67 6.46
N VAL A 269 17.83 -0.41 7.44
CA VAL A 269 17.02 0.82 7.51
C VAL A 269 17.93 2.04 7.67
N GLY A 270 18.87 1.96 8.62
CA GLY A 270 19.87 2.98 8.89
C GLY A 270 20.63 3.38 7.64
N LYS A 271 21.17 2.41 6.89
CA LYS A 271 21.88 2.66 5.62
C LYS A 271 21.04 3.40 4.57
N LYS A 272 19.73 3.15 4.51
CA LYS A 272 18.82 3.85 3.58
C LYS A 272 18.53 5.29 4.01
N LEU A 273 18.51 5.55 5.32
CA LEU A 273 18.43 6.90 5.87
C LEU A 273 19.75 7.64 5.65
N GLU A 274 20.88 7.00 5.96
CA GLU A 274 22.24 7.50 5.75
C GLU A 274 22.43 7.99 4.31
N SER A 275 22.14 7.15 3.30
CA SER A 275 22.26 7.55 1.88
C SER A 275 21.38 8.74 1.49
N TRP A 276 20.31 9.01 2.24
CA TRP A 276 19.45 10.18 2.02
C TRP A 276 19.94 11.42 2.77
N LEU A 277 20.38 11.25 4.01
CA LEU A 277 20.92 12.31 4.85
C LEU A 277 22.27 12.81 4.32
N GLU A 278 23.15 11.94 3.82
CA GLU A 278 24.45 12.32 3.26
C GLU A 278 24.34 13.38 2.16
N VAL A 279 23.29 13.30 1.33
CA VAL A 279 23.07 14.21 0.21
C VAL A 279 22.50 15.56 0.65
N LEU A 280 21.62 15.57 1.66
CA LEU A 280 20.80 16.76 1.99
C LEU A 280 21.13 17.37 3.36
N TYR A 281 21.47 16.54 4.34
CA TYR A 281 21.62 16.89 5.75
C TYR A 281 22.80 16.12 6.41
N PRO A 282 24.03 16.21 5.88
CA PRO A 282 25.16 15.39 6.34
C PRO A 282 25.52 15.62 7.81
N TYR A 283 25.16 16.77 8.38
CA TYR A 283 25.39 17.07 9.80
C TYR A 283 24.55 16.22 10.76
N LEU A 284 23.51 15.52 10.28
CA LEU A 284 22.72 14.58 11.09
C LEU A 284 23.32 13.16 11.14
N LEU A 285 24.30 12.86 10.29
CA LEU A 285 24.90 11.52 10.22
C LEU A 285 25.51 11.05 11.54
N PRO A 286 26.28 11.88 12.29
CA PRO A 286 26.83 11.45 13.57
C PRO A 286 25.75 11.02 14.57
N SER A 287 24.63 11.75 14.62
CA SER A 287 23.51 11.40 15.51
C SER A 287 22.79 10.12 15.08
N LEU A 288 22.68 9.86 13.76
CA LEU A 288 22.13 8.60 13.25
C LEU A 288 23.03 7.41 13.63
N GLU A 289 24.35 7.54 13.44
CA GLU A 289 25.33 6.51 13.78
C GLU A 289 25.34 6.20 15.27
N GLU A 290 25.37 7.25 16.11
CA GLU A 290 25.30 7.12 17.57
C GLU A 290 24.04 6.36 18.01
N GLU A 291 22.88 6.70 17.43
CA GLU A 291 21.61 6.06 17.77
C GLU A 291 21.57 4.58 17.35
N ILE A 292 22.06 4.27 16.15
CA ILE A 292 22.14 2.87 15.68
C ILE A 292 23.04 2.05 16.60
N ASN A 293 24.23 2.57 16.95
CA ASN A 293 25.16 1.89 17.84
C ASN A 293 24.53 1.69 19.23
N ARG A 294 23.88 2.72 19.78
CA ARG A 294 23.15 2.64 21.05
C ARG A 294 22.09 1.54 21.04
N MET A 295 21.32 1.42 19.95
CA MET A 295 20.29 0.38 19.82
C MET A 295 20.85 -1.03 19.62
N ILE A 296 22.03 -1.16 19.02
CA ILE A 296 22.74 -2.44 18.88
C ILE A 296 23.31 -2.89 20.24
N ASP A 297 23.86 -1.95 21.01
CA ASP A 297 24.53 -2.22 22.29
C ASP A 297 23.55 -2.40 23.47
N LEU A 298 22.27 -2.06 23.31
CA LEU A 298 21.26 -2.26 24.35
C LEU A 298 21.07 -3.77 24.61
N PRO A 299 21.30 -4.25 25.85
CA PRO A 299 21.08 -5.64 26.20
C PRO A 299 19.61 -5.99 25.99
N SER A 300 19.37 -7.19 25.46
CA SER A 300 18.03 -7.70 25.21
C SER A 300 17.34 -7.99 26.54
N SER A 301 16.57 -7.01 27.03
CA SER A 301 15.67 -7.14 28.18
C SER A 301 14.45 -8.01 27.84
#